data_AF-A0A4V5UTH3-F1
#
_entry.id   AF-A0A4V5UTH3-F1
#
_cell.length_a   1.000
_cell.length_b   1.000
_cell.length_c   1.000
_cell.angle_alpha   90.00
_cell.angle_beta   90.00
_cell.angle_gamma   90.00
#
_symmetry.space_group_name_H-M   'P 1'
#
loop_
_entity.id
_entity.type
_entity.pdbx_description
1 polymer ?
#
loop_
_entity_poly.entity_id
_entity_poly.type
_entity_poly.pdbx_seq_one_letter_code
_entity_poly.pdbx_strand_id
1 'polypeptide(L)'
;METFQIRASSWVIYILTLLTVIFAGSALGIALLPTKGNPPVAIAMTIVIIGGAFYATRFTARAMTEWTITENEIQLRWLGQFIFHNKPDLNFSWSDIQEYKYQPDRNFDLFKLKLTDGRTIKLWHNTSTTNDDFQKFVSSFEGRVQTYNTKDSEASNDIKRSKTIYETRLGLVLAIFAGICLVAIPILIAVLPNKSKINWAGFELAYAGGLFFIFQVLAYRKKKSSSLH
;
A
#
# COMPACT_ATOMS: atom_id res chain seq x y z
N MET A 1 10.42 -12.62 24.15
CA MET A 1 11.01 -12.50 22.81
C MET A 1 10.03 -13.12 21.83
N GLU A 2 9.61 -12.36 20.84
CA GLU A 2 8.67 -12.81 19.81
C GLU A 2 9.31 -12.59 18.43
N THR A 3 9.21 -13.58 17.55
CA THR A 3 9.78 -13.51 16.20
C THR A 3 8.68 -13.71 15.17
N PHE A 4 8.69 -12.87 14.14
CA PHE A 4 7.67 -12.83 13.09
C PHE A 4 8.34 -12.91 11.72
N GLN A 5 7.88 -13.87 10.91
CA GLN A 5 8.33 -13.99 9.54
C GLN A 5 7.30 -13.36 8.61
N ILE A 6 7.72 -12.32 7.88
CA ILE A 6 6.83 -11.48 7.09
C ILE A 6 7.32 -11.42 5.64
N ARG A 7 6.39 -11.59 4.70
CA ARG A 7 6.66 -11.39 3.27
C ARG A 7 6.47 -9.94 2.90
N ALA A 8 7.55 -9.18 3.00
CA ALA A 8 7.59 -7.80 2.51
C ALA A 8 7.33 -7.76 1.00
N SER A 9 6.58 -6.75 0.57
CA SER A 9 6.27 -6.49 -0.83
C SER A 9 6.80 -5.12 -1.24
N SER A 10 6.98 -4.89 -2.54
CA SER A 10 7.32 -3.56 -3.07
C SER A 10 6.34 -3.21 -4.17
N TRP A 11 5.40 -2.29 -3.90
CA TRP A 11 4.43 -1.85 -4.88
C TRP A 11 5.10 -1.19 -6.11
N VAL A 12 6.25 -0.54 -5.91
CA VAL A 12 7.03 0.07 -7.00
C VAL A 12 7.58 -1.02 -7.92
N ILE A 13 8.27 -2.01 -7.37
CA ILE A 13 8.83 -3.13 -8.19
C ILE A 13 7.71 -3.93 -8.83
N TYR A 14 6.58 -4.09 -8.14
CA TYR A 14 5.38 -4.72 -8.68
C TYR A 14 4.90 -4.01 -9.95
N ILE A 15 4.68 -2.68 -9.88
CA ILE A 15 4.23 -1.90 -11.05
C ILE A 15 5.29 -1.91 -12.16
N LEU A 16 6.57 -1.71 -11.82
CA LEU A 16 7.64 -1.70 -12.81
C LEU A 16 7.76 -3.04 -13.54
N THR A 17 7.66 -4.15 -12.81
CA THR A 17 7.70 -5.50 -13.40
C THR A 17 6.47 -5.73 -14.28
N LEU A 18 5.28 -5.35 -13.81
CA LEU A 18 4.05 -5.47 -14.58
C LEU A 18 4.15 -4.70 -15.92
N LEU A 19 4.56 -3.43 -15.86
CA LEU A 19 4.73 -2.60 -17.05
C LEU A 19 5.80 -3.18 -17.98
N THR A 20 6.93 -3.62 -17.43
CA THR A 20 8.02 -4.20 -18.24
C THR A 20 7.56 -5.44 -18.98
N VAL A 21 6.84 -6.35 -18.31
CA VAL A 21 6.33 -7.58 -18.95
C VAL A 21 5.29 -7.26 -20.02
N ILE A 22 4.37 -6.33 -19.76
CA ILE A 22 3.35 -5.93 -20.73
C ILE A 22 4.00 -5.29 -21.95
N PHE A 23 4.84 -4.27 -21.76
CA PHE A 23 5.45 -3.55 -22.89
C PHE A 23 6.42 -4.41 -23.68
N ALA A 24 7.33 -5.12 -23.01
CA ALA A 24 8.28 -6.00 -23.69
C ALA A 24 7.56 -7.17 -24.38
N GLY A 25 6.56 -7.76 -23.71
CA GLY A 25 5.74 -8.83 -24.26
C GLY A 25 4.95 -8.38 -25.50
N SER A 26 4.33 -7.21 -25.44
CA SER A 26 3.60 -6.64 -26.59
C SER A 26 4.55 -6.27 -27.74
N ALA A 27 5.71 -5.68 -27.46
CA ALA A 27 6.70 -5.36 -28.49
C ALA A 27 7.23 -6.63 -29.18
N LEU A 28 7.54 -7.67 -28.40
CA LEU A 28 7.92 -8.99 -28.94
C LEU A 28 6.78 -9.61 -29.74
N GLY A 29 5.54 -9.50 -29.28
CA GLY A 29 4.36 -9.95 -30.01
C GLY A 29 4.24 -9.29 -31.37
N ILE A 30 4.41 -7.97 -31.45
CA ILE A 30 4.36 -7.22 -32.73
C ILE A 30 5.53 -7.62 -33.64
N ALA A 31 6.74 -7.79 -33.08
CA ALA A 31 7.92 -8.13 -33.86
C ALA A 31 7.90 -9.57 -34.42
N LEU A 32 7.30 -10.51 -33.69
CA LEU A 32 7.31 -11.94 -34.02
C LEU A 32 6.04 -12.42 -34.74
N LEU A 33 4.90 -11.72 -34.60
CA LEU A 33 3.68 -12.10 -35.30
C LEU A 33 3.70 -11.59 -36.75
N PRO A 34 3.54 -12.47 -37.75
CA PRO A 34 3.42 -12.03 -39.13
C PRO A 34 2.21 -11.10 -39.28
N THR A 35 2.37 -10.06 -40.09
CA THR A 35 1.35 -9.00 -40.32
C THR A 35 0.01 -9.53 -40.86
N LYS A 36 -0.05 -10.78 -41.34
CA LYS A 36 -1.29 -11.49 -41.65
C LYS A 36 -1.67 -12.38 -40.47
N GLY A 37 -2.67 -11.89 -39.73
CA GLY A 37 -3.08 -12.40 -38.43
C GLY A 37 -3.40 -13.90 -38.39
N ASN A 38 -2.76 -14.59 -37.45
CA ASN A 38 -3.14 -15.90 -36.97
C ASN A 38 -3.74 -15.71 -35.56
N PRO A 39 -5.08 -15.59 -35.42
CA PRO A 39 -5.71 -15.29 -34.14
C PRO A 39 -5.33 -16.24 -32.99
N PRO A 40 -5.22 -17.56 -33.20
CA PRO A 40 -4.69 -18.48 -32.19
C PRO A 40 -3.34 -18.07 -31.57
N VAL A 41 -2.38 -17.63 -32.40
CA VAL A 41 -1.04 -17.27 -31.90
C VAL A 41 -1.10 -15.96 -31.11
N ALA A 42 -1.91 -14.99 -31.56
CA ALA A 42 -2.12 -13.74 -30.83
C ALA A 42 -2.77 -13.98 -29.46
N ILE A 43 -3.74 -14.89 -29.38
CA ILE A 43 -4.38 -15.30 -28.13
C ILE A 43 -3.35 -15.98 -27.20
N ALA A 44 -2.56 -16.93 -27.72
CA ALA A 44 -1.54 -17.61 -26.93
C ALA A 44 -0.50 -16.63 -26.36
N MET A 45 -0.02 -15.68 -27.17
CA MET A 45 0.89 -14.62 -26.71
C MET A 45 0.25 -13.75 -25.62
N THR A 46 -1.02 -13.38 -25.78
CA THR A 46 -1.74 -12.60 -24.76
C THR A 46 -1.82 -13.34 -23.43
N ILE A 47 -2.12 -14.64 -23.46
CA ILE A 47 -2.12 -15.51 -22.27
C ILE A 47 -0.73 -15.54 -21.62
N VAL A 48 0.33 -15.69 -22.42
CA VAL A 48 1.71 -15.69 -21.92
C VAL A 48 2.08 -14.34 -21.29
N ILE A 49 1.67 -13.21 -21.87
CA ILE A 49 1.93 -11.88 -21.31
C ILE A 49 1.19 -11.70 -19.98
N ILE A 50 -0.10 -12.05 -19.92
CA ILE A 50 -0.91 -11.91 -18.71
C ILE A 50 -0.38 -12.84 -17.62
N GLY A 51 -0.15 -14.12 -17.94
CA GLY A 51 0.43 -15.10 -17.02
C GLY A 51 1.82 -14.67 -16.56
N GLY A 52 2.68 -14.27 -17.49
CA GLY A 52 4.02 -13.74 -17.22
C GLY A 52 3.98 -12.54 -16.28
N ALA A 53 3.09 -11.57 -16.50
CA ALA A 53 2.96 -10.41 -15.63
C ALA A 53 2.52 -10.82 -14.21
N PHE A 54 1.55 -11.74 -14.11
CA PHE A 54 1.08 -12.25 -12.83
C PHE A 54 2.18 -12.99 -12.04
N TYR A 55 2.94 -13.88 -12.70
CA TYR A 55 3.97 -14.65 -12.02
C TYR A 55 5.24 -13.83 -11.77
N ALA A 56 5.73 -13.06 -12.75
CA ALA A 56 6.96 -12.29 -12.62
C ALA A 56 6.89 -11.30 -11.44
N THR A 57 5.76 -10.59 -11.29
CA THR A 57 5.58 -9.65 -10.17
C THR A 57 5.64 -10.34 -8.81
N ARG A 58 5.21 -11.62 -8.72
CA ARG A 58 5.30 -12.42 -7.50
C ARG A 58 6.75 -12.76 -7.13
N PHE A 59 7.63 -12.93 -8.11
CA PHE A 59 9.03 -13.25 -7.89
C PHE A 59 9.89 -12.00 -7.65
N THR A 60 9.65 -10.91 -8.38
CA THR A 60 10.51 -9.72 -8.31
C THR A 60 10.15 -8.80 -7.15
N ALA A 61 8.85 -8.68 -6.82
CA ALA A 61 8.35 -7.67 -5.90
C ALA A 61 8.16 -8.20 -4.47
N ARG A 62 8.69 -9.38 -4.14
CA ARG A 62 8.62 -9.98 -2.81
C ARG A 62 10.00 -10.10 -2.17
N ALA A 63 10.03 -9.91 -0.86
CA ALA A 63 11.17 -10.11 0.00
C ALA A 63 10.70 -10.84 1.27
N MET A 64 11.62 -11.42 2.02
CA MET A 64 11.34 -12.12 3.27
C MET A 64 12.09 -11.42 4.39
N THR A 65 11.36 -11.01 5.42
CA THR A 65 11.91 -10.31 6.58
C THR A 65 11.57 -11.06 7.86
N GLU A 66 12.51 -11.09 8.78
CA GLU A 66 12.32 -11.57 10.14
C GLU A 66 12.35 -10.37 11.09
N TRP A 67 11.29 -10.21 11.87
CA TRP A 67 11.17 -9.18 12.88
C TRP A 67 11.21 -9.83 14.25
N THR A 68 12.18 -9.47 15.07
CA THR A 68 12.27 -9.94 16.44
C THR A 68 12.01 -8.78 17.39
N ILE A 69 11.00 -8.96 18.24
CA ILE A 69 10.61 -8.00 19.25
C ILE A 69 11.05 -8.53 20.62
N THR A 70 11.90 -7.76 21.30
CA THR A 70 12.34 -8.00 22.68
C THR A 70 11.78 -6.92 23.61
N GLU A 71 12.18 -6.97 24.88
CA GLU A 71 11.77 -5.95 25.86
C GLU A 71 12.35 -4.57 25.54
N ASN A 72 13.57 -4.50 24.99
CA ASN A 72 14.31 -3.24 24.83
C ASN A 72 14.55 -2.83 23.38
N GLU A 73 14.57 -3.80 22.46
CA GLU A 73 14.97 -3.59 21.07
C GLU A 73 14.11 -4.36 20.07
N ILE A 74 14.12 -3.86 18.84
CA ILE A 74 13.48 -4.46 17.68
C ILE A 74 14.56 -4.69 16.62
N GLN A 75 14.68 -5.96 16.23
CA GLN A 75 15.61 -6.38 15.19
C GLN A 75 14.83 -6.71 13.91
N LEU A 76 15.32 -6.21 12.78
CA LEU A 76 14.83 -6.53 11.43
C LEU A 76 15.95 -7.18 10.64
N ARG A 77 15.74 -8.42 10.23
CA ARG A 77 16.67 -9.17 9.38
C ARG A 77 16.07 -9.47 8.01
N TRP A 78 16.87 -9.31 6.95
CA TRP A 78 16.45 -9.65 5.59
C TRP A 78 16.83 -11.10 5.27
N LEU A 79 15.88 -12.02 5.39
CA LEU A 79 16.05 -13.42 4.98
C LEU A 79 16.10 -13.58 3.45
N GLY A 80 15.42 -12.69 2.73
CA GLY A 80 15.44 -12.61 1.28
C GLY A 80 15.14 -11.19 0.82
N GLN A 81 15.84 -10.72 -0.21
CA GLN A 81 15.78 -9.33 -0.65
C GLN A 81 14.98 -9.17 -1.94
N PHE A 82 14.54 -7.94 -2.20
CA PHE A 82 14.01 -7.59 -3.52
C PHE A 82 15.09 -7.70 -4.59
N ILE A 83 14.69 -7.93 -5.83
CA ILE A 83 15.64 -7.94 -6.95
C ILE A 83 16.41 -6.60 -7.00
N PHE A 84 17.73 -6.69 -7.21
CA PHE A 84 18.66 -5.55 -7.23
C PHE A 84 18.74 -4.71 -5.94
N HIS A 85 18.35 -5.26 -4.79
CA HIS A 85 18.50 -4.60 -3.50
C HIS A 85 19.48 -5.36 -2.60
N ASN A 86 20.25 -4.62 -1.81
CA ASN A 86 21.09 -5.13 -0.73
C ASN A 86 20.95 -4.24 0.51
N LYS A 87 19.81 -4.33 1.17
CA LYS A 87 19.51 -3.63 2.41
C LYS A 87 20.20 -4.31 3.59
N PRO A 88 20.82 -3.55 4.50
CA PRO A 88 21.36 -4.12 5.72
C PRO A 88 20.25 -4.50 6.70
N ASP A 89 20.57 -5.43 7.59
CA ASP A 89 19.78 -5.70 8.78
C ASP A 89 19.79 -4.45 9.69
N LEU A 90 18.69 -4.24 10.41
CA LEU A 90 18.50 -3.08 11.28
C LEU A 90 18.24 -3.54 12.71
N ASN A 91 18.82 -2.82 13.66
CA ASN A 91 18.49 -2.92 15.08
C ASN A 91 18.26 -1.52 15.63
N PHE A 92 17.22 -1.34 16.44
CA PHE A 92 16.87 -0.08 17.08
C PHE A 92 16.10 -0.31 18.37
N SER A 93 16.26 0.60 19.34
CA SER A 93 15.56 0.51 20.62
C SER A 93 14.14 1.05 20.52
N TRP A 94 13.27 0.65 21.47
CA TRP A 94 11.96 1.26 21.63
C TRP A 94 12.04 2.79 21.85
N SER A 95 13.07 3.26 22.56
CA SER A 95 13.31 4.70 22.76
C SER A 95 13.71 5.44 21.49
N ASP A 96 14.13 4.74 20.43
CA ASP A 96 14.44 5.37 19.15
C ASP A 96 13.17 5.61 18.33
N ILE A 97 12.02 5.06 18.73
CA ILE A 97 10.77 5.16 17.96
C ILE A 97 10.03 6.44 18.36
N GLN A 98 9.84 7.34 17.40
CA GLN A 98 9.04 8.55 17.60
C GLN A 98 7.56 8.27 17.30
N GLU A 99 7.32 7.65 16.15
CA GLU A 99 5.98 7.44 15.61
C GLU A 99 5.87 6.11 14.87
N TYR A 100 4.70 5.49 14.94
CA TYR A 100 4.33 4.37 14.09
C TYR A 100 3.01 4.63 13.37
N LYS A 101 2.85 4.01 12.20
CA LYS A 101 1.64 4.09 11.40
C LYS A 101 1.36 2.76 10.75
N TYR A 102 0.22 2.18 11.09
CA TYR A 102 -0.40 1.11 10.32
C TYR A 102 -1.52 1.70 9.45
N GLN A 103 -1.44 1.45 8.15
CA GLN A 103 -2.44 1.87 7.17
C GLN A 103 -2.81 0.66 6.31
N PRO A 104 -3.97 0.03 6.56
CA PRO A 104 -4.48 -0.97 5.66
C PRO A 104 -4.90 -0.31 4.35
N ASP A 105 -4.54 -0.93 3.23
CA ASP A 105 -4.89 -0.47 1.88
C ASP A 105 -5.46 -1.64 1.08
N ARG A 106 -5.98 -1.40 -0.14
CA ARG A 106 -6.66 -2.45 -0.91
C ARG A 106 -5.72 -3.59 -1.30
N ASN A 107 -4.53 -3.26 -1.77
CA ASN A 107 -3.57 -4.22 -2.33
C ASN A 107 -2.31 -4.37 -1.48
N PHE A 108 -1.91 -3.30 -0.78
CA PHE A 108 -0.68 -3.27 -0.01
C PHE A 108 -0.89 -2.53 1.31
N ASP A 109 -0.92 -3.27 2.40
CA ASP A 109 -0.88 -2.69 3.73
C ASP A 109 0.48 -2.04 3.98
N LEU A 110 0.47 -0.90 4.65
CA LEU A 110 1.68 -0.19 5.05
C LEU A 110 1.83 -0.22 6.56
N PHE A 111 2.94 -0.77 7.02
CA PHE A 111 3.47 -0.51 8.35
C PHE A 111 4.69 0.40 8.25
N LYS A 112 4.67 1.51 8.97
CA LYS A 112 5.72 2.53 8.93
C LYS A 112 6.15 2.90 10.33
N LEU A 113 7.46 2.93 10.55
CA LEU A 113 8.08 3.50 11.74
C LEU A 113 8.85 4.76 11.36
N LYS A 114 8.81 5.77 12.22
CA LYS A 114 9.65 6.96 12.15
C LYS A 114 10.48 7.01 13.43
N LEU A 115 11.79 7.02 13.27
CA LEU A 115 12.74 7.08 14.36
C LEU A 115 13.02 8.54 14.76
N THR A 116 13.54 8.74 15.97
CA THR A 116 13.90 10.05 16.55
C THR A 116 14.97 10.77 15.74
N ASP A 117 15.90 10.02 15.13
CA ASP A 117 16.92 10.54 14.21
C ASP A 117 16.39 10.90 12.80
N GLY A 118 15.08 10.75 12.57
CA GLY A 118 14.44 11.06 11.30
C GLY A 118 14.43 9.92 10.29
N ARG A 119 15.13 8.79 10.54
CA ARG A 119 15.04 7.61 9.68
C ARG A 119 13.62 7.07 9.68
N THR A 120 13.23 6.49 8.54
CA THR A 120 11.89 5.92 8.37
C THR A 120 12.02 4.50 7.85
N ILE A 121 11.42 3.56 8.57
CA ILE A 121 11.34 2.15 8.17
C ILE A 121 9.93 1.92 7.61
N LYS A 122 9.85 1.38 6.39
CA LYS A 122 8.58 1.07 5.72
C LYS A 122 8.56 -0.41 5.37
N LEU A 123 7.50 -1.08 5.81
CA LEU A 123 7.17 -2.45 5.48
C LEU A 123 5.83 -2.42 4.73
N TRP A 124 5.88 -2.72 3.45
CA TRP A 124 4.67 -2.96 2.67
C TRP A 124 4.37 -4.45 2.67
N HIS A 125 3.11 -4.82 2.84
CA HIS A 125 2.65 -6.21 2.85
C HIS A 125 1.50 -6.34 1.86
N ASN A 126 1.56 -7.31 0.96
CA ASN A 126 0.47 -7.51 0.00
C ASN A 126 -0.69 -8.20 0.70
N THR A 127 -1.88 -7.59 0.65
CA THR A 127 -3.09 -8.06 1.35
C THR A 127 -3.56 -9.47 0.95
N SER A 128 -3.17 -9.94 -0.23
CA SER A 128 -3.45 -11.30 -0.70
C SER A 128 -2.47 -12.34 -0.12
N THR A 129 -1.48 -11.92 0.67
CA THR A 129 -0.53 -12.81 1.34
C THR A 129 -1.06 -13.18 2.71
N THR A 130 -1.59 -14.40 2.85
CA THR A 130 -2.23 -14.87 4.08
C THR A 130 -1.35 -15.80 4.91
N ASN A 131 -0.26 -16.31 4.34
CA ASN A 131 0.60 -17.32 4.95
C ASN A 131 1.89 -16.70 5.48
N ASP A 132 1.76 -15.67 6.31
CA ASP A 132 2.84 -15.03 7.06
C ASP A 132 2.33 -14.42 8.37
N ASP A 133 3.22 -13.87 9.18
CA ASP A 133 2.89 -13.38 10.52
C ASP A 133 2.58 -11.87 10.58
N PHE A 134 2.30 -11.21 9.45
CA PHE A 134 2.18 -9.74 9.42
C PHE A 134 1.12 -9.18 10.37
N GLN A 135 -0.08 -9.76 10.38
CA GLN A 135 -1.15 -9.28 11.27
C GLN A 135 -0.85 -9.55 12.76
N LYS A 136 -0.17 -10.66 13.06
CA LYS A 136 0.30 -10.96 14.43
C LYS A 136 1.38 -9.98 14.87
N PHE A 137 2.27 -9.63 13.96
CA PHE A 137 3.30 -8.61 14.19
C PHE A 137 2.66 -7.25 14.50
N VAL A 138 1.70 -6.80 13.69
CA VAL A 138 1.03 -5.51 13.90
C VAL A 138 0.32 -5.47 15.26
N SER A 139 -0.46 -6.51 15.60
CA SER A 139 -1.17 -6.55 16.88
C SER A 139 -0.22 -6.66 18.08
N SER A 140 0.82 -7.48 18.00
CA SER A 140 1.85 -7.57 19.05
C SER A 140 2.58 -6.25 19.22
N PHE A 141 3.01 -5.62 18.13
CA PHE A 141 3.68 -4.32 18.16
C PHE A 141 2.81 -3.25 18.82
N GLU A 142 1.53 -3.14 18.44
CA GLU A 142 0.61 -2.17 19.03
C GLU A 142 0.42 -2.41 20.55
N GLY A 143 0.28 -3.66 20.97
CA GLY A 143 0.20 -4.02 22.40
C GLY A 143 1.48 -3.70 23.18
N ARG A 144 2.65 -3.92 22.57
CA ARG A 144 3.95 -3.58 23.15
C ARG A 144 4.13 -2.07 23.30
N VAL A 145 3.72 -1.27 22.31
CA VAL A 145 3.73 0.20 22.41
C VAL A 145 2.86 0.69 23.56
N GLN A 146 1.65 0.14 23.74
CA GLN A 146 0.78 0.51 24.86
C GLN A 146 1.44 0.19 26.21
N THR A 147 2.09 -0.98 26.31
CA THR A 147 2.81 -1.38 27.52
C THR A 147 4.00 -0.47 27.79
N TYR A 148 4.79 -0.13 26.76
CA TYR A 148 5.96 0.75 26.86
C TYR A 148 5.55 2.15 27.36
N ASN A 149 4.56 2.77 26.71
CA ASN A 149 4.08 4.10 27.10
C ASN A 149 3.42 4.13 28.50
N THR A 150 2.96 3.00 29.04
CA THR A 150 2.29 2.95 30.35
C THR A 150 3.26 2.64 31.49
N LYS A 151 4.21 1.71 31.28
CA LYS A 151 5.15 1.28 32.33
C LYS A 151 6.26 2.29 32.59
N ASP A 152 6.63 3.04 31.56
CA ASP A 152 7.85 3.83 31.56
C ASP A 152 7.47 5.32 31.49
N SER A 153 6.76 5.80 32.52
CA SER A 153 6.31 7.20 32.62
C SER A 153 7.47 8.22 32.64
N GLU A 154 8.72 7.73 32.75
CA GLU A 154 9.96 8.50 32.63
C GLU A 154 10.76 8.21 31.33
N ALA A 155 10.29 7.30 30.46
CA ALA A 155 10.92 7.08 29.16
C ALA A 155 10.87 8.36 28.33
N SER A 156 12.00 8.71 27.70
CA SER A 156 12.23 10.04 27.13
C SER A 156 11.26 10.45 26.01
N ASN A 157 10.43 9.54 25.50
CA ASN A 157 9.48 9.83 24.44
C ASN A 157 8.35 8.81 24.30
N ASP A 158 7.12 9.27 24.49
CA ASP A 158 5.89 8.54 24.14
C ASP A 158 5.86 8.21 22.64
N ILE A 159 5.73 6.93 22.32
CA ILE A 159 5.59 6.46 20.93
C ILE A 159 4.17 6.80 20.44
N LYS A 160 4.07 7.64 19.41
CA LYS A 160 2.78 8.15 18.90
C LYS A 160 2.28 7.35 17.69
N ARG A 161 0.99 7.03 17.66
CA ARG A 161 0.33 6.50 16.44
C ARG A 161 0.00 7.65 15.47
N SER A 162 0.64 7.69 14.31
CA SER A 162 0.30 8.67 13.27
C SER A 162 -1.05 8.34 12.64
N LYS A 163 -1.86 9.37 12.39
CA LYS A 163 -3.17 9.22 11.74
C LYS A 163 -3.03 8.91 10.24
N THR A 164 -3.93 8.10 9.70
CA THR A 164 -4.07 7.96 8.24
C THR A 164 -4.72 9.21 7.65
N ILE A 165 -4.56 9.46 6.35
CA ILE A 165 -5.19 10.64 5.72
C ILE A 165 -6.71 10.62 5.94
N TYR A 166 -7.33 9.44 5.93
CA TYR A 166 -8.75 9.22 6.15
C TYR A 166 -9.22 9.60 7.57
N GLU A 167 -8.33 9.54 8.55
CA GLU A 167 -8.59 9.91 9.95
C GLU A 167 -8.35 11.42 10.22
N THR A 168 -7.60 12.11 9.36
CA THR A 168 -7.26 13.53 9.56
C THR A 168 -8.43 14.48 9.26
N ARG A 169 -8.39 15.69 9.85
CA ARG A 169 -9.33 16.79 9.48
C ARG A 169 -9.17 17.19 8.01
N LEU A 170 -7.93 17.21 7.51
CA LEU A 170 -7.66 17.49 6.09
C LEU A 170 -8.35 16.47 5.18
N GLY A 171 -8.26 15.17 5.49
CA GLY A 171 -8.98 14.14 4.73
C GLY A 171 -10.50 14.34 4.71
N LEU A 172 -11.09 14.82 5.81
CA LEU A 172 -12.51 15.17 5.86
C LEU A 172 -12.84 16.37 4.95
N VAL A 173 -12.04 17.43 5.00
CA VAL A 173 -12.21 18.60 4.13
C VAL A 173 -12.11 18.20 2.66
N LEU A 174 -11.13 17.37 2.31
CA LEU A 174 -10.97 16.83 0.95
C LEU A 174 -12.16 15.96 0.53
N ALA A 175 -12.74 15.18 1.44
CA ALA A 175 -13.92 14.37 1.13
C ALA A 175 -15.17 15.22 0.90
N ILE A 176 -15.37 16.27 1.70
CA ILE A 176 -16.46 17.24 1.50
C ILE A 176 -16.29 17.93 0.15
N PHE A 177 -15.08 18.41 -0.16
CA PHE A 177 -14.77 19.03 -1.44
C PHE A 177 -15.02 18.07 -2.62
N ALA A 178 -14.56 16.82 -2.52
CA ALA A 178 -14.86 15.80 -3.52
C ALA A 178 -16.37 15.58 -3.68
N GLY A 179 -17.14 15.55 -2.59
CA GLY A 179 -18.60 15.44 -2.63
C GLY A 179 -19.26 16.61 -3.36
N ILE A 180 -18.80 17.84 -3.12
CA ILE A 180 -19.27 19.03 -3.85
C ILE A 180 -18.96 18.90 -5.34
N CYS A 181 -17.73 18.50 -5.72
CA CYS A 181 -17.36 18.29 -7.12
C CYS A 181 -18.22 17.21 -7.80
N LEU A 182 -18.50 16.10 -7.11
CA LEU A 182 -19.35 15.04 -7.63
C LEU A 182 -20.77 15.51 -7.94
N VAL A 183 -21.31 16.52 -7.22
CA VAL A 183 -22.64 17.08 -7.52
C VAL A 183 -22.56 18.22 -8.54
N ALA A 184 -21.60 19.14 -8.37
CA ALA A 184 -21.49 20.34 -9.19
C ALA A 184 -21.08 20.05 -10.64
N ILE A 185 -20.17 19.09 -10.86
CA ILE A 185 -19.68 18.78 -12.22
C ILE A 185 -20.79 18.21 -13.12
N PRO A 186 -21.62 17.23 -12.69
CA PRO A 186 -22.78 16.81 -13.49
C PRO A 186 -23.74 17.94 -13.83
N ILE A 187 -24.01 18.87 -12.90
CA ILE A 187 -24.88 20.03 -13.13
C ILE A 187 -24.26 20.93 -14.21
N LEU A 188 -22.97 21.24 -14.10
CA LEU A 188 -22.25 22.02 -15.11
C LEU A 188 -22.29 21.36 -16.47
N ILE A 189 -22.03 20.04 -16.55
CA ILE A 189 -22.13 19.26 -17.79
C ILE A 189 -23.54 19.30 -18.38
N ALA A 190 -24.58 19.27 -17.55
CA ALA A 190 -25.97 19.30 -18.01
C ALA A 190 -26.32 20.62 -18.72
N VAL A 191 -25.78 21.75 -18.24
CA VAL A 191 -26.03 23.11 -18.73
C VAL A 191 -25.09 23.52 -19.88
N LEU A 192 -23.96 22.84 -20.06
CA LEU A 192 -23.00 23.16 -21.12
C LEU A 192 -23.58 22.90 -22.53
N PRO A 193 -23.48 23.87 -23.46
CA PRO A 193 -24.07 23.75 -24.80
C PRO A 193 -23.32 22.77 -25.72
N ASN A 194 -22.07 22.42 -25.42
CA ASN A 194 -21.22 21.62 -26.31
C ASN A 194 -20.68 20.35 -25.64
N LYS A 195 -21.57 19.36 -25.48
CA LYS A 195 -21.31 18.10 -24.75
C LYS A 195 -20.34 17.14 -25.48
N SER A 196 -20.11 17.34 -26.77
CA SER A 196 -19.29 16.44 -27.61
C SER A 196 -17.78 16.52 -27.33
N LYS A 197 -17.31 17.57 -26.65
CA LYS A 197 -15.89 17.75 -26.28
C LYS A 197 -15.53 17.18 -24.90
N ILE A 198 -16.48 16.55 -24.22
CA ILE A 198 -16.27 16.02 -22.88
C ILE A 198 -15.53 14.69 -22.95
N ASN A 199 -14.42 14.58 -22.22
CA ASN A 199 -13.73 13.32 -22.02
C ASN A 199 -14.49 12.48 -20.98
N TRP A 200 -15.47 11.71 -21.45
CA TRP A 200 -16.31 10.85 -20.60
C TRP A 200 -15.50 9.82 -19.82
N ALA A 201 -14.46 9.24 -20.43
CA ALA A 201 -13.59 8.27 -19.74
C ALA A 201 -12.84 8.91 -18.56
N GLY A 202 -12.29 10.11 -18.76
CA GLY A 202 -11.65 10.87 -17.68
C GLY A 202 -12.63 11.25 -16.57
N PHE A 203 -13.87 11.62 -16.96
CA PHE A 203 -14.94 11.93 -16.02
C PHE A 203 -15.33 10.72 -15.17
N GLU A 204 -15.57 9.56 -15.78
CA GLU A 204 -15.90 8.31 -15.06
C GLU A 204 -14.80 7.90 -14.08
N LEU A 205 -13.54 7.98 -14.48
CA LEU A 205 -12.40 7.67 -13.62
C LEU A 205 -12.32 8.63 -12.43
N ALA A 206 -12.50 9.94 -12.66
CA ALA A 206 -12.51 10.92 -11.59
C ALA A 206 -13.68 10.70 -10.62
N TYR A 207 -14.85 10.33 -11.15
CA TYR A 207 -16.06 10.06 -10.37
C TYR A 207 -15.89 8.84 -9.47
N ALA A 208 -15.37 7.75 -10.03
CA ALA A 208 -15.06 6.53 -9.29
C ALA A 208 -14.02 6.78 -8.18
N GLY A 209 -12.96 7.54 -8.48
CA GLY A 209 -11.94 7.93 -7.52
C GLY A 209 -12.49 8.78 -6.37
N GLY A 210 -13.32 9.78 -6.69
CA GLY A 210 -13.96 10.66 -5.71
C GLY A 210 -14.90 9.90 -4.76
N LEU A 211 -15.77 9.05 -5.33
CA LEU A 211 -16.67 8.20 -4.54
C LEU A 211 -15.90 7.24 -3.62
N PHE A 212 -14.85 6.60 -4.14
CA PHE A 212 -14.01 5.71 -3.35
C PHE A 212 -13.35 6.44 -2.18
N PHE A 213 -12.78 7.64 -2.41
CA PHE A 213 -12.14 8.42 -1.36
C PHE A 213 -13.13 8.82 -0.25
N ILE A 214 -14.32 9.31 -0.63
CA ILE A 214 -15.38 9.67 0.34
C ILE A 214 -15.78 8.45 1.16
N PHE A 215 -16.01 7.32 0.49
CA PHE A 215 -16.38 6.07 1.16
C PHE A 215 -15.33 5.64 2.20
N GLN A 216 -14.04 5.70 1.84
CA GLN A 216 -12.94 5.38 2.76
C GLN A 216 -12.94 6.32 3.98
N VAL A 217 -13.06 7.63 3.79
CA VAL A 217 -13.11 8.60 4.89
C VAL A 217 -14.28 8.31 5.85
N LEU A 218 -15.46 8.01 5.30
CA LEU A 218 -16.64 7.68 6.10
C LEU A 218 -16.50 6.34 6.84
N ALA A 219 -16.01 5.31 6.17
CA ALA A 219 -15.84 3.98 6.75
C ALA A 219 -14.85 3.98 7.93
N TYR A 220 -13.70 4.65 7.78
CA TYR A 220 -12.70 4.77 8.86
C TYR A 220 -13.26 5.53 10.08
N ARG A 221 -14.06 6.57 9.86
CA ARG A 221 -14.66 7.37 10.94
C ARG A 221 -15.78 6.62 11.65
N LYS A 222 -16.59 5.84 10.93
CA LYS A 222 -17.63 4.98 11.52
C LYS A 222 -17.00 3.92 12.43
N LYS A 223 -15.94 3.25 11.98
CA LYS A 223 -15.21 2.23 12.76
C LYS A 223 -14.64 2.80 14.07
N LYS A 224 -14.17 4.05 14.05
CA LYS A 224 -13.69 4.74 15.24
C LYS A 224 -14.81 5.09 16.24
N SER A 225 -16.00 5.45 15.75
CA SER A 225 -17.15 5.74 16.61
C SER A 225 -17.68 4.49 17.32
N SER A 226 -17.63 3.33 16.65
CA SER A 226 -18.08 2.06 17.22
C SER A 226 -17.11 1.44 18.23
N SER A 227 -15.84 1.85 18.27
CA SER A 227 -14.85 1.37 19.25
C SER A 227 -14.79 2.24 20.52
N LEU A 228 -15.68 3.23 20.65
CA LEU A 228 -15.79 4.15 21.79
C LEU A 228 -17.10 3.94 22.58
N HIS A 229 -17.89 2.92 22.22
CA HIS A 229 -19.08 2.45 22.90
C HIS A 229 -18.88 0.99 23.32
#